data_AF-A0A520I4M9-F1
#
_entry.id   AF-A0A520I4M9-F1
#
_cell.length_a   1.000
_cell.length_b   1.000
_cell.length_c   1.000
_cell.angle_alpha   90.00
_cell.angle_beta   90.00
_cell.angle_gamma   90.00
#
_symmetry.space_group_name_H-M   'P 1'
#
loop_
_entity.id
_entity.type
_entity.pdbx_description
1 polymer ?
#
loop_
_entity_poly.entity_id
_entity_poly.type
_entity_poly.pdbx_seq_one_letter_code
_entity_poly.pdbx_strand_id
1 'polypeptide(L)'
;MFVEDTYYSDTPDLDLPVLRDRIDAYVAERGWSVKRIEREESGVLPVAMGGDFEAYWRSTGARVAKAGMRAGMFHPTTGYSLPDAVRTASMIAALGDFSGARLHDATYAMAQATWKSRGFYRMLDTMLFRAAEPEERYRILERFYRLSPSLIGRFYAGRSTMTDKARILTGKPPVPIVRAVRAIAGSMRS
;
A
#
# COMPACT_ATOMS: atom_id res chain seq x y z
N MET A 1 -8.32 -16.59 16.74
CA MET A 1 -8.55 -15.14 16.76
C MET A 1 -7.26 -14.47 16.39
N PHE A 2 -7.30 -13.44 15.54
CA PHE A 2 -6.15 -12.61 15.19
C PHE A 2 -6.41 -11.20 15.71
N VAL A 3 -5.42 -10.62 16.38
CA VAL A 3 -5.46 -9.26 16.92
C VAL A 3 -4.19 -8.57 16.42
N GLU A 4 -4.35 -7.37 15.87
CA GLU A 4 -3.28 -6.62 15.23
C GLU A 4 -3.40 -5.16 15.61
N ASP A 5 -2.27 -4.54 15.97
CA ASP A 5 -2.12 -3.09 16.06
C ASP A 5 -1.37 -2.62 14.82
N THR A 6 -2.07 -1.87 13.95
CA THR A 6 -1.51 -1.34 12.69
C THR A 6 -1.75 0.17 12.64
N TYR A 7 -0.68 0.92 12.39
CA TYR A 7 -0.71 2.37 12.26
C TYR A 7 0.26 2.87 11.20
N TYR A 8 0.04 4.09 10.71
CA TYR A 8 0.98 4.78 9.84
C TYR A 8 1.99 5.57 10.66
N SER A 9 3.25 5.54 10.22
CA SER A 9 4.37 6.28 10.82
C SER A 9 5.14 7.04 9.73
N ASP A 10 5.78 8.13 10.11
CA ASP A 10 6.74 8.85 9.24
C ASP A 10 8.15 8.23 9.30
N THR A 11 8.39 7.30 10.23
CA THR A 11 9.67 6.59 10.40
C THR A 11 9.50 5.07 10.30
N PRO A 12 10.56 4.32 10.00
CA PRO A 12 10.50 2.86 9.95
C PRO A 12 10.63 2.20 11.35
N ASP A 13 10.61 2.99 12.43
CA ASP A 13 10.84 2.48 13.77
C ASP A 13 9.61 1.75 14.31
N LEU A 14 9.83 0.60 14.95
CA LEU A 14 8.78 -0.24 15.51
C LEU A 14 9.15 -0.69 16.93
N ASP A 15 8.47 -0.14 17.93
CA ASP A 15 8.67 -0.49 19.34
C ASP A 15 7.81 -1.70 19.71
N LEU A 16 8.37 -2.90 19.53
CA LEU A 16 7.66 -4.15 19.79
C LEU A 16 7.15 -4.29 21.23
N PRO A 17 7.95 -3.98 22.28
CA PRO A 17 7.45 -3.97 23.65
C PRO A 17 6.17 -3.13 23.83
N VAL A 18 6.18 -1.87 23.35
CA VAL A 18 5.02 -0.97 23.49
C VAL A 18 3.79 -1.52 22.75
N LEU A 19 3.98 -2.09 21.56
CA LEU A 19 2.87 -2.64 20.77
C LEU A 19 2.29 -3.92 21.37
N ARG A 20 3.13 -4.77 21.97
CA ARG A 20 2.65 -5.95 22.71
C ARG A 20 1.80 -5.53 23.90
N ASP A 21 2.26 -4.55 24.68
CA ASP A 21 1.51 -4.03 25.83
C ASP A 21 0.14 -3.46 25.41
N ARG A 22 0.09 -2.77 24.26
CA ARG A 22 -1.19 -2.26 23.70
C ARG A 22 -2.13 -3.37 23.27
N ILE A 23 -1.61 -4.41 22.61
CA ILE A 23 -2.42 -5.57 22.20
C ILE A 23 -2.95 -6.30 23.44
N ASP A 24 -2.11 -6.53 24.45
CA ASP A 24 -2.50 -7.19 25.70
C ASP A 24 -3.56 -6.38 26.46
N ALA A 25 -3.38 -5.06 26.55
CA ALA A 25 -4.38 -4.15 27.12
C ALA A 25 -5.72 -4.24 26.38
N TYR A 26 -5.69 -4.18 25.04
CA TYR A 26 -6.89 -4.31 24.22
C TYR A 26 -7.59 -5.67 24.42
N VAL A 27 -6.83 -6.76 24.46
CA VAL A 27 -7.37 -8.11 24.71
C VAL A 27 -8.02 -8.21 26.09
N ALA A 28 -7.39 -7.64 27.12
CA ALA A 28 -7.92 -7.61 28.47
C ALA A 28 -9.20 -6.76 28.58
N GLU A 29 -9.25 -5.58 27.95
CA GLU A 29 -10.43 -4.72 27.88
C GLU A 29 -11.62 -5.41 27.20
N ARG A 30 -11.36 -6.29 26.23
CA ARG A 30 -12.39 -7.10 25.58
C ARG A 30 -12.85 -8.30 26.43
N GLY A 31 -12.21 -8.55 27.58
CA GLY A 31 -12.49 -9.69 28.44
C GLY A 31 -12.09 -11.03 27.81
N TRP A 32 -11.17 -11.02 26.84
CA TRP A 32 -10.74 -12.23 26.15
C TRP A 32 -9.66 -12.97 26.94
N SER A 33 -9.88 -14.26 27.18
CA SER A 33 -8.88 -15.13 27.82
C SER A 33 -7.95 -15.74 26.77
N VAL A 34 -6.66 -15.39 26.83
CA VAL A 34 -5.64 -15.97 25.96
C VAL A 34 -5.09 -17.24 26.60
N LYS A 35 -5.41 -18.40 26.03
CA LYS A 35 -4.84 -19.68 26.47
C LYS A 35 -3.44 -19.93 25.92
N ARG A 36 -3.21 -19.50 24.67
CA ARG A 36 -1.96 -19.69 23.94
C ARG A 36 -1.87 -18.68 22.81
N ILE A 37 -0.66 -18.16 22.59
CA ILE A 37 -0.29 -17.41 21.39
C ILE A 37 0.32 -18.43 20.40
N GLU A 38 -0.31 -18.61 19.25
CA GLU A 38 0.14 -19.57 18.23
C GLU A 38 1.31 -19.02 17.40
N ARG A 39 1.24 -17.74 17.05
CA ARG A 39 2.21 -17.05 16.20
C ARG A 39 2.15 -15.55 16.47
N GLU A 40 3.30 -14.90 16.41
CA GLU A 40 3.44 -13.45 16.42
C GLU A 40 4.17 -13.03 15.15
N GLU A 41 3.72 -11.92 14.56
CA GLU A 41 4.35 -11.31 13.39
C GLU A 41 4.47 -9.80 13.64
N SER A 42 5.56 -9.23 13.12
CA SER A 42 5.75 -7.80 13.09
C SER A 42 6.37 -7.41 11.76
N GLY A 43 6.10 -6.18 11.34
CA GLY A 43 6.62 -5.70 10.07
C GLY A 43 6.35 -4.22 9.88
N VAL A 44 7.19 -3.61 9.07
CA VAL A 44 7.03 -2.24 8.60
C VAL A 44 6.93 -2.31 7.09
N LEU A 45 5.81 -1.82 6.56
CA LEU A 45 5.55 -1.81 5.12
C LEU A 45 5.68 -0.39 4.57
N PRO A 46 6.36 -0.21 3.42
CA PRO A 46 6.53 1.11 2.85
C PRO A 46 5.20 1.62 2.27
N VAL A 47 4.94 2.91 2.48
CA VAL A 47 3.92 3.67 1.76
C VAL A 47 4.60 4.42 0.61
N ALA A 48 4.11 4.24 -0.62
CA ALA A 48 4.73 4.85 -1.80
C ALA A 48 3.95 6.07 -2.29
N MET A 49 4.54 7.25 -2.16
CA MET A 49 3.94 8.52 -2.65
C MET A 49 4.26 8.83 -4.12
N GLY A 50 5.29 8.21 -4.70
CA GLY A 50 5.79 8.57 -6.03
C GLY A 50 7.11 7.85 -6.35
N GLY A 51 7.77 8.31 -7.41
CA GLY A 51 9.10 7.85 -7.81
C GLY A 51 9.24 7.62 -9.31
N ASP A 52 10.49 7.70 -9.79
CA ASP A 52 10.88 7.32 -11.14
C ASP A 52 10.97 5.78 -11.25
N PHE A 53 9.93 5.19 -11.83
CA PHE A 53 9.85 3.75 -12.05
C PHE A 53 11.01 3.22 -12.92
N GLU A 54 11.41 3.97 -13.94
CA GLU A 54 12.44 3.52 -14.88
C GLU A 54 13.82 3.57 -14.24
N ALA A 55 14.13 4.63 -13.49
CA ALA A 55 15.35 4.72 -12.71
C ALA A 55 15.41 3.63 -11.62
N TYR A 56 14.31 3.42 -10.89
CA TYR A 56 14.22 2.34 -9.90
C TYR A 56 14.42 0.97 -10.54
N TRP A 57 13.81 0.71 -11.69
CA TRP A 57 14.00 -0.58 -12.35
C TRP A 57 15.46 -0.79 -12.74
N ARG A 58 16.13 0.21 -13.29
CA ARG A 58 17.54 0.09 -13.68
C ARG A 58 18.48 -0.09 -12.49
N SER A 59 18.16 0.46 -11.32
CA SER A 59 19.06 0.47 -10.15
C SER A 59 19.36 -0.91 -9.56
N THR A 60 18.52 -1.92 -9.86
CA THR A 60 18.63 -3.27 -9.33
C THR A 60 19.10 -4.30 -10.36
N GLY A 61 19.72 -3.83 -11.45
CA GLY A 61 20.29 -4.66 -12.51
C GLY A 61 19.56 -4.49 -13.85
N ALA A 62 20.34 -4.34 -14.91
CA ALA A 62 19.85 -4.26 -16.28
C ALA A 62 19.47 -5.66 -16.81
N ARG A 63 18.34 -5.75 -17.53
CA ARG A 63 17.84 -7.00 -18.15
C ARG A 63 17.62 -8.17 -17.18
N VAL A 64 17.43 -7.88 -15.89
CA VAL A 64 17.12 -8.88 -14.86
C VAL A 64 15.61 -8.89 -14.59
N ALA A 65 14.98 -10.04 -14.73
CA ALA A 65 13.57 -10.24 -14.37
C ALA A 65 13.33 -9.99 -12.88
N LYS A 66 12.20 -9.38 -12.53
CA LYS A 66 11.87 -9.03 -11.13
C LYS A 66 10.43 -9.41 -10.83
N ALA A 67 10.17 -9.78 -9.58
CA ALA A 67 8.82 -10.06 -9.10
C ALA A 67 8.59 -9.45 -7.71
N GLY A 68 7.32 -9.36 -7.30
CA GLY A 68 6.91 -8.84 -6.00
C GLY A 68 7.32 -7.38 -5.74
N MET A 69 7.70 -7.08 -4.51
CA MET A 69 8.03 -5.70 -4.10
C MET A 69 9.26 -5.14 -4.81
N ARG A 70 10.28 -5.99 -5.09
CA ARG A 70 11.45 -5.60 -5.89
C ARG A 70 11.08 -5.24 -7.34
N ALA A 71 9.92 -5.71 -7.78
CA ALA A 71 9.31 -5.33 -9.03
C ALA A 71 8.34 -4.14 -8.94
N GLY A 72 8.32 -3.38 -7.84
CA GLY A 72 7.36 -2.29 -7.69
C GLY A 72 5.89 -2.76 -7.71
N MET A 73 5.65 -4.06 -7.53
CA MET A 73 4.32 -4.67 -7.58
C MET A 73 3.80 -4.88 -6.15
N PHE A 74 3.23 -3.81 -5.62
CA PHE A 74 2.57 -3.76 -4.30
C PHE A 74 1.53 -2.63 -4.28
N HIS A 75 0.54 -2.71 -3.40
CA HIS A 75 -0.44 -1.66 -3.21
C HIS A 75 0.20 -0.46 -2.49
N PRO A 76 0.25 0.76 -3.09
CA PRO A 76 1.02 1.87 -2.53
C PRO A 76 0.63 2.26 -1.11
N THR A 77 -0.67 2.24 -0.80
CA THR A 77 -1.19 2.67 0.51
C THR A 77 -1.08 1.61 1.60
N THR A 78 -1.10 0.31 1.26
CA THR A 78 -1.22 -0.78 2.25
C THR A 78 0.00 -1.69 2.29
N GLY A 79 0.93 -1.55 1.33
CA GLY A 79 2.07 -2.45 1.16
C GLY A 79 1.72 -3.87 0.72
N TYR A 80 0.44 -4.19 0.50
CA TYR A 80 0.02 -5.55 0.15
C TYR A 80 0.52 -5.96 -1.23
N SER A 81 1.13 -7.14 -1.31
CA SER A 81 1.73 -7.68 -2.55
C SER A 81 1.16 -9.03 -2.99
N LEU A 82 0.39 -9.71 -2.14
CA LEU A 82 -0.15 -11.04 -2.43
C LEU A 82 -0.97 -11.10 -3.74
N PRO A 83 -1.93 -10.19 -4.00
CA PRO A 83 -2.67 -10.22 -5.27
C PRO A 83 -1.76 -10.11 -6.50
N ASP A 84 -0.66 -9.36 -6.42
CA ASP A 84 0.27 -9.21 -7.53
C ASP A 84 1.19 -10.41 -7.66
N ALA A 85 1.61 -11.02 -6.56
CA ALA A 85 2.36 -12.26 -6.57
C ALA A 85 1.57 -13.37 -7.29
N VAL A 86 0.27 -13.51 -6.99
CA VAL A 86 -0.61 -14.48 -7.67
C VAL A 86 -0.72 -14.18 -9.17
N ARG A 87 -0.98 -12.92 -9.55
CA ARG A 87 -1.05 -12.52 -10.98
C ARG A 87 0.26 -12.77 -11.73
N THR A 88 1.38 -12.49 -11.07
CA THR A 88 2.73 -12.71 -11.63
C THR A 88 2.96 -14.20 -11.84
N ALA A 89 2.63 -15.04 -10.85
CA ALA A 89 2.76 -16.49 -10.96
C ALA A 89 1.89 -17.05 -12.11
N SER A 90 0.63 -16.62 -12.20
CA SER A 90 -0.26 -17.03 -13.30
C SER A 90 0.26 -16.60 -14.67
N MET A 91 0.79 -15.38 -14.80
CA MET A 91 1.38 -14.91 -16.05
C MET A 91 2.63 -15.72 -16.43
N ILE A 92 3.55 -15.93 -15.49
CA ILE A 92 4.78 -16.69 -15.73
C ILE A 92 4.44 -18.12 -16.17
N ALA A 93 3.50 -18.78 -15.50
CA ALA A 93 3.06 -20.14 -15.85
C ALA A 93 2.52 -20.24 -17.29
N ALA A 94 2.01 -19.14 -17.86
CA ALA A 94 1.46 -19.09 -19.21
C ALA A 94 2.47 -18.71 -20.31
N LEU A 95 3.71 -18.34 -19.98
CA LEU A 95 4.67 -17.80 -20.96
C LEU A 95 5.19 -18.83 -21.97
N GLY A 96 5.26 -20.11 -21.62
CA GLY A 96 5.82 -21.20 -22.45
C GLY A 96 7.34 -21.12 -22.68
N ASP A 97 7.94 -19.93 -22.62
CA ASP A 97 9.37 -19.66 -22.65
C ASP A 97 9.82 -18.99 -21.34
N PHE A 98 10.77 -19.64 -20.65
CA PHE A 98 11.33 -19.20 -19.37
C PHE A 98 12.76 -18.66 -19.51
N SER A 99 13.18 -18.30 -20.72
CA SER A 99 14.45 -17.61 -20.94
C SER A 99 14.52 -16.31 -20.13
N GLY A 100 15.72 -15.95 -19.67
CA GLY A 100 15.91 -14.74 -18.86
C GLY A 100 15.42 -13.46 -19.55
N ALA A 101 15.60 -13.35 -20.87
CA ALA A 101 15.11 -12.24 -21.67
C ALA A 101 13.57 -12.19 -21.69
N ARG A 102 12.91 -13.33 -21.94
CA ARG A 102 11.44 -13.39 -21.97
C ARG A 102 10.81 -13.08 -20.61
N LEU A 103 11.39 -13.64 -19.54
CA LEU A 103 10.97 -13.35 -18.17
C LEU A 103 11.16 -11.89 -17.81
N HIS A 104 12.29 -11.29 -18.21
CA HIS A 104 12.53 -9.87 -18.01
C HIS A 104 11.45 -9.02 -18.67
N ASP A 105 11.21 -9.23 -19.96
CA ASP A 105 10.28 -8.40 -20.73
C ASP A 105 8.84 -8.53 -20.21
N ALA A 106 8.42 -9.76 -19.88
CA ALA A 106 7.08 -10.02 -19.36
C ALA A 106 6.87 -9.40 -17.96
N THR A 107 7.84 -9.58 -17.05
CA THR A 107 7.75 -9.04 -15.69
C THR A 107 7.87 -7.52 -15.66
N TYR A 108 8.73 -6.94 -16.49
CA TYR A 108 8.85 -5.49 -16.63
C TYR A 108 7.56 -4.88 -17.18
N ALA A 109 6.96 -5.45 -18.23
CA ALA A 109 5.71 -4.96 -18.79
C ALA A 109 4.57 -4.99 -17.75
N MET A 110 4.44 -6.09 -16.99
CA MET A 110 3.46 -6.20 -15.91
C MET A 110 3.71 -5.18 -14.80
N ALA A 111 4.96 -4.99 -14.38
CA ALA A 111 5.33 -4.03 -13.35
C ALA A 111 5.06 -2.59 -13.79
N GLN A 112 5.40 -2.23 -15.03
CA GLN A 112 5.18 -0.88 -15.56
C GLN A 112 3.68 -0.57 -15.67
N ALA A 113 2.87 -1.52 -16.16
CA ALA A 113 1.41 -1.37 -16.21
C ALA A 113 0.81 -1.22 -14.79
N THR A 114 1.29 -2.03 -13.85
CA THR A 114 0.89 -1.97 -12.44
C THR A 114 1.23 -0.62 -11.82
N TRP A 115 2.45 -0.12 -12.03
CA TRP A 115 2.87 1.19 -11.54
C TRP A 115 2.01 2.33 -12.11
N LYS A 116 1.76 2.34 -13.43
CA LYS A 116 0.93 3.37 -14.08
C LYS A 116 -0.50 3.37 -13.55
N SER A 117 -1.13 2.20 -13.45
CA SER A 117 -2.53 2.07 -12.98
C SER A 117 -2.73 2.54 -11.53
N ARG A 118 -1.67 2.51 -10.72
CA ARG A 118 -1.71 2.82 -9.28
C ARG A 118 -1.37 4.26 -8.92
N GLY A 119 -1.30 5.16 -9.90
CA GLY A 119 -1.05 6.59 -9.65
C GLY A 119 -2.06 7.24 -8.69
N PHE A 120 -3.31 6.79 -8.71
CA PHE A 120 -4.34 7.27 -7.78
C PHE A 120 -3.99 7.01 -6.31
N TYR A 121 -3.49 5.81 -5.98
CA TYR A 121 -3.14 5.45 -4.60
C TYR A 121 -1.94 6.27 -4.10
N ARG A 122 -0.92 6.43 -4.95
CA ARG A 122 0.25 7.27 -4.64
C ARG A 122 -0.13 8.74 -4.40
N MET A 123 -1.10 9.25 -5.16
CA MET A 123 -1.66 10.58 -4.94
C MET A 123 -2.38 10.68 -3.59
N LEU A 124 -3.18 9.67 -3.20
CA LEU A 124 -3.81 9.63 -1.88
C LEU A 124 -2.75 9.61 -0.77
N ASP A 125 -1.73 8.78 -0.90
CA ASP A 125 -0.63 8.68 0.07
C ASP A 125 0.10 10.03 0.20
N THR A 126 0.34 10.71 -0.94
CA THR A 126 0.92 12.06 -0.95
C THR A 126 0.05 13.06 -0.18
N MET A 127 -1.27 13.02 -0.35
CA MET A 127 -2.17 13.88 0.42
C MET A 127 -2.17 13.51 1.91
N LEU A 128 -2.19 12.22 2.23
CA LEU A 128 -2.25 11.72 3.61
C LEU A 128 -0.99 12.12 4.39
N PHE A 129 0.19 12.02 3.78
CA PHE A 129 1.45 12.24 4.47
C PHE A 129 2.00 13.67 4.33
N ARG A 130 1.73 14.37 3.22
CA ARG A 130 2.27 15.72 2.97
C ARG A 130 1.26 16.85 3.11
N ALA A 131 -0.04 16.57 3.14
CA ALA A 131 -1.08 17.61 3.25
C ALA A 131 -1.90 17.55 4.54
N ALA A 132 -2.00 16.38 5.19
CA ALA A 132 -2.67 16.23 6.48
C ALA A 132 -1.72 16.51 7.64
N GLU A 133 -2.24 17.18 8.67
CA GLU A 133 -1.58 17.20 9.98
C GLU A 133 -1.54 15.76 10.53
N PRO A 134 -0.42 15.31 11.13
CA PRO A 134 -0.28 13.94 11.61
C PRO A 134 -1.44 13.46 12.49
N GLU A 135 -1.95 14.34 13.37
CA GLU A 135 -3.02 14.06 14.32
C GLU A 135 -4.39 13.91 13.66
N GLU A 136 -4.56 14.39 12.42
CA GLU A 136 -5.82 14.34 11.68
C GLU A 136 -5.89 13.13 10.73
N ARG A 137 -4.77 12.43 10.51
CA ARG A 137 -4.67 11.29 9.58
C ARG A 137 -5.65 10.17 9.93
N TYR A 138 -5.84 9.87 11.22
CA TYR A 138 -6.77 8.80 11.64
C TYR A 138 -8.22 9.07 11.20
N ARG A 139 -8.65 10.34 11.18
CA ARG A 139 -10.01 10.72 10.75
C ARG A 139 -10.25 10.44 9.28
N ILE A 140 -9.19 10.52 8.47
CA ILE A 140 -9.23 10.16 7.04
C ILE A 140 -9.53 8.67 6.88
N LEU A 141 -8.84 7.84 7.66
CA LEU A 141 -9.01 6.39 7.64
C LEU A 141 -10.37 5.98 8.21
N GLU A 142 -10.77 6.54 9.35
CA GLU A 142 -12.07 6.26 9.96
C GLU A 142 -13.21 6.54 8.98
N ARG A 143 -13.13 7.67 8.28
CA ARG A 143 -14.09 8.04 7.24
C ARG A 143 -14.09 7.07 6.07
N PHE A 144 -12.90 6.65 5.62
CA PHE A 144 -12.76 5.66 4.55
C PHE A 144 -13.45 4.34 4.90
N TYR A 145 -13.33 3.87 6.15
CA TYR A 145 -13.98 2.65 6.61
C TYR A 145 -15.50 2.75 6.79
N ARG A 146 -16.09 3.96 6.68
CA ARG A 146 -17.56 4.14 6.59
C ARG A 146 -18.10 3.96 5.17
N LEU A 147 -17.24 3.80 4.15
CA LEU A 147 -17.65 3.52 2.78
C LEU A 147 -18.19 2.09 2.64
N SER A 148 -18.82 1.78 1.51
CA SER A 148 -19.38 0.44 1.31
C SER A 148 -18.29 -0.63 1.33
N PRO A 149 -18.54 -1.82 1.91
CA PRO A 149 -17.56 -2.92 1.94
C PRO A 149 -17.06 -3.32 0.56
N SER A 150 -17.90 -3.23 -0.48
CA SER A 150 -17.53 -3.56 -1.85
C SER A 150 -16.53 -2.55 -2.46
N LEU A 151 -16.66 -1.26 -2.13
CA LEU A 151 -15.70 -0.24 -2.54
C LEU A 151 -14.36 -0.46 -1.82
N ILE A 152 -14.41 -0.67 -0.50
CA ILE A 152 -13.23 -0.94 0.31
C ILE A 152 -12.50 -2.19 -0.23
N GLY A 153 -13.22 -3.27 -0.51
CA GLY A 153 -12.63 -4.48 -1.10
C GLY A 153 -11.92 -4.22 -2.45
N ARG A 154 -12.50 -3.39 -3.33
CA ARG A 154 -11.84 -3.00 -4.59
C ARG A 154 -10.62 -2.12 -4.37
N PHE A 155 -10.66 -1.25 -3.36
CA PHE A 155 -9.51 -0.44 -2.97
C PHE A 155 -8.35 -1.35 -2.56
N TYR A 156 -8.54 -2.24 -1.59
CA TYR A 156 -7.50 -3.18 -1.14
C TYR A 156 -7.00 -4.11 -2.24
N ALA A 157 -7.84 -4.44 -3.23
CA ALA A 157 -7.44 -5.23 -4.40
C ALA A 157 -6.60 -4.45 -5.43
N GLY A 158 -6.41 -3.13 -5.25
CA GLY A 158 -5.76 -2.24 -6.20
C GLY A 158 -6.57 -2.03 -7.49
N ARG A 159 -7.90 -2.13 -7.42
CA ARG A 159 -8.83 -2.11 -8.57
C ARG A 159 -9.96 -1.08 -8.41
N SER A 160 -9.68 0.06 -7.80
CA SER A 160 -10.66 1.14 -7.64
C SER A 160 -11.11 1.66 -9.00
N THR A 161 -12.42 1.69 -9.22
CA THR A 161 -13.04 2.27 -10.41
C THR A 161 -12.97 3.80 -10.38
N MET A 162 -13.33 4.48 -11.48
CA MET A 162 -13.45 5.95 -11.45
C MET A 162 -14.51 6.43 -10.46
N THR A 163 -15.62 5.70 -10.31
CA THR A 163 -16.66 6.02 -9.33
C THR A 163 -16.19 5.80 -7.89
N ASP A 164 -15.38 4.76 -7.63
CA ASP A 164 -14.75 4.55 -6.32
C ASP A 164 -13.82 5.71 -5.99
N LYS A 165 -12.95 6.10 -6.93
CA LYS A 165 -11.99 7.20 -6.76
C LYS A 165 -12.72 8.51 -6.43
N ALA A 166 -13.77 8.82 -7.20
CA ALA A 166 -14.61 9.99 -6.93
C ALA A 166 -15.24 9.89 -5.53
N ARG A 167 -15.82 8.74 -5.17
CA ARG A 167 -16.47 8.54 -3.86
C ARG A 167 -15.51 8.68 -2.67
N ILE A 168 -14.27 8.19 -2.82
CA ILE A 168 -13.21 8.34 -1.82
C ILE A 168 -12.84 9.82 -1.62
N LEU A 169 -12.81 10.59 -2.71
CA LEU A 169 -12.45 12.02 -2.66
C LEU A 169 -13.63 12.93 -2.30
N THR A 170 -14.89 12.53 -2.57
CA THR A 170 -16.07 13.36 -2.32
C THR A 170 -16.31 13.60 -0.84
N GLY A 171 -16.73 14.81 -0.47
CA GLY A 171 -17.11 15.29 0.88
C GLY A 171 -16.06 16.24 1.46
N LYS A 172 -16.26 16.75 2.69
CA LYS A 172 -15.36 17.77 3.27
C LYS A 172 -13.92 17.24 3.29
N PRO A 173 -12.98 17.86 2.57
CA PRO A 173 -11.60 17.40 2.53
C PRO A 173 -11.05 17.42 3.95
N PRO A 174 -10.45 16.32 4.43
CA PRO A 174 -9.81 16.30 5.74
C PRO A 174 -8.54 17.16 5.78
N VAL A 175 -8.08 17.63 4.62
CA VAL A 175 -6.92 18.48 4.43
C VAL A 175 -7.30 19.73 3.63
N PRO A 176 -6.74 20.91 3.91
CA PRO A 176 -6.96 22.09 3.09
C PRO A 176 -6.61 21.84 1.61
N ILE A 177 -7.52 22.17 0.69
CA ILE A 177 -7.37 21.91 -0.75
C ILE A 177 -6.04 22.48 -1.29
N VAL A 178 -5.66 23.68 -0.86
CA VAL A 178 -4.40 24.33 -1.26
C VAL A 178 -3.18 23.49 -0.88
N ARG A 179 -3.19 22.86 0.31
CA ARG A 179 -2.10 21.98 0.75
C ARG A 179 -2.07 20.69 -0.06
N ALA A 180 -3.22 20.10 -0.37
CA ALA A 180 -3.32 18.93 -1.22
C ALA A 180 -2.75 19.19 -2.63
N VAL A 181 -3.13 20.31 -3.25
CA VAL A 181 -2.63 20.71 -4.58
C VAL A 181 -1.12 20.95 -4.55
N ARG A 182 -0.60 21.66 -3.54
CA ARG A 182 0.84 21.90 -3.40
C ARG A 182 1.61 20.59 -3.20
N ALA A 183 1.10 19.66 -2.40
CA ALA A 183 1.71 18.36 -2.16
C ALA A 183 1.81 17.53 -3.43
N ILE A 184 0.73 17.45 -4.22
CA ILE A 184 0.67 16.72 -5.49
C ILE A 184 1.60 17.37 -6.54
N ALA A 185 1.58 18.70 -6.66
CA ALA A 185 2.46 19.41 -7.59
C ALA A 185 3.94 19.21 -7.25
N GLY A 186 4.28 19.14 -5.96
CA GLY A 186 5.63 18.83 -5.48
C GLY A 186 6.06 17.40 -5.77
N SER A 187 5.16 16.41 -5.66
CA SER A 187 5.48 15.00 -5.94
C SER A 187 5.61 14.67 -7.43
N MET A 188 5.03 15.47 -8.31
CA MET A 188 5.19 15.31 -9.77
C MET A 188 6.54 15.80 -10.30
N ARG A 189 7.30 16.56 -9.50
CA ARG A 189 8.61 17.12 -9.87
C ARG A 189 9.80 16.30 -9.33
N SER A 190 9.53 15.25 -8.57
CA SER A 190 10.51 14.37 -7.90
C SER A 190 10.41 12.95 -8.43
#